data_AF-A0A6P7TVE5-F1
#
_entry.id   AF-A0A6P7TVE5-F1
#
_cell.length_a   1.000
_cell.length_b   1.000
_cell.length_c   1.000
_cell.angle_alpha   90.00
_cell.angle_beta   90.00
_cell.angle_gamma   90.00
#
_symmetry.space_group_name_H-M   'P 1'
#
loop_
_entity.id
_entity.type
_entity.pdbx_description
1 polymer ?
#
loop_
_entity_poly.entity_id
_entity_poly.type
_entity_poly.pdbx_seq_one_letter_code
_entity_poly.pdbx_strand_id
1 'polypeptide(L)'
;MITIIEIGITSQDNLQKMEVEKLHKYDLLASEIGLLHSAKVQIVPIVLTLDAITTKFYPKYCQKLKLPDKIKSYIQSVILRATYQSMNTKYKFGLTNSVGKDTTDTLCVDTTDVRTPRANMSQSGNKRQRLE
;
A
#
# COMPACT_ATOMS: atom_id res chain seq x y z
N MET A 1 -15.19 -15.88 -22.95
CA MET A 1 -15.36 -15.67 -21.49
C MET A 1 -14.26 -14.74 -21.02
N ILE A 2 -14.61 -13.66 -20.34
CA ILE A 2 -13.66 -12.65 -19.87
C ILE A 2 -13.57 -12.78 -18.35
N THR A 3 -12.36 -12.74 -17.78
CA THR A 3 -12.16 -12.82 -16.32
C THR A 3 -11.36 -11.62 -15.85
N ILE A 4 -11.92 -10.89 -14.88
CA ILE A 4 -11.28 -9.77 -14.20
C ILE A 4 -10.65 -10.33 -12.92
N ILE A 5 -9.34 -10.18 -12.77
CA ILE A 5 -8.59 -10.64 -11.60
C ILE A 5 -8.14 -9.39 -10.83
N GLU A 6 -8.60 -9.28 -9.59
CA GLU A 6 -8.20 -8.20 -8.68
C GLU A 6 -7.34 -8.81 -7.58
N ILE A 7 -6.09 -8.36 -7.47
CA ILE A 7 -5.18 -8.80 -6.42
C ILE A 7 -5.15 -7.75 -5.32
N GLY A 8 -5.22 -8.18 -4.06
CA GLY A 8 -5.23 -7.30 -2.90
C GLY A 8 -4.27 -7.79 -1.83
N ILE A 9 -3.41 -6.89 -1.35
CA ILE A 9 -2.62 -7.11 -0.14
C ILE A 9 -3.23 -6.27 0.97
N THR A 10 -3.51 -6.87 2.13
CA THR A 10 -4.16 -6.18 3.25
C THR A 10 -3.62 -6.63 4.62
N SER A 11 -4.04 -5.94 5.68
CA SER A 11 -3.83 -6.39 7.06
C SER A 11 -4.82 -7.50 7.41
N GLN A 12 -4.46 -8.33 8.38
CA GLN A 12 -5.30 -9.47 8.79
C GLN A 12 -6.70 -9.06 9.24
N ASP A 13 -6.83 -7.91 9.92
CA ASP A 13 -8.10 -7.47 10.52
C ASP A 13 -9.18 -7.12 9.48
N ASN A 14 -8.77 -6.68 8.29
CA ASN A 14 -9.69 -6.24 7.24
C ASN A 14 -9.89 -7.29 6.13
N LEU A 15 -9.39 -8.50 6.30
CA LEU A 15 -9.31 -9.49 5.23
C LEU A 15 -10.68 -9.84 4.62
N GLN A 16 -11.71 -9.99 5.45
CA GLN A 16 -13.07 -10.30 4.98
C GLN A 16 -13.73 -9.11 4.28
N LYS A 17 -13.56 -7.92 4.84
CA LYS A 17 -14.12 -6.68 4.27
C LYS A 17 -13.54 -6.40 2.89
N MET A 18 -12.20 -6.47 2.77
CA MET A 18 -11.50 -6.24 1.52
C MET A 18 -11.90 -7.23 0.42
N GLU A 19 -12.23 -8.46 0.79
CA GLU A 19 -12.66 -9.46 -0.16
C GLU A 19 -14.00 -9.09 -0.81
N VAL A 20 -14.99 -8.70 0.00
CA VAL A 20 -16.31 -8.27 -0.48
C VAL A 20 -16.19 -6.99 -1.31
N GLU A 21 -15.40 -6.02 -0.83
CA GLU A 21 -15.15 -4.77 -1.57
C GLU A 21 -14.54 -5.05 -2.95
N LYS A 22 -13.56 -5.95 -3.04
CA LYS A 22 -12.91 -6.30 -4.31
C LYS A 22 -13.80 -7.13 -5.23
N LEU A 23 -14.71 -7.92 -4.68
CA LEU A 23 -15.68 -8.67 -5.47
C LEU A 23 -16.63 -7.72 -6.21
N HIS A 24 -17.10 -6.67 -5.54
CA HIS A 24 -18.12 -5.75 -6.08
C HIS A 24 -17.55 -4.54 -6.83
N LYS A 25 -16.24 -4.27 -6.72
CA LYS A 25 -15.58 -3.11 -7.34
C LYS A 25 -15.80 -3.01 -8.85
N TYR A 26 -15.93 -4.13 -9.55
CA TYR A 26 -16.05 -4.18 -11.01
C TYR A 26 -17.41 -4.68 -11.50
N ASP A 27 -18.44 -4.74 -10.65
CA ASP A 27 -19.75 -5.28 -11.05
C ASP A 27 -20.38 -4.49 -12.21
N LEU A 28 -20.31 -3.16 -12.16
CA LEU A 28 -20.79 -2.29 -13.23
C LEU A 28 -20.03 -2.53 -14.53
N LEU A 29 -18.69 -2.55 -14.47
CA LEU A 29 -17.83 -2.80 -15.63
C LEU A 29 -18.05 -4.21 -16.21
N ALA A 30 -18.26 -5.20 -15.36
CA ALA A 30 -18.56 -6.56 -15.80
C ALA A 30 -19.89 -6.64 -16.55
N SER A 31 -20.89 -5.86 -16.12
CA SER A 31 -22.18 -5.74 -16.80
C SER A 31 -22.02 -5.10 -18.19
N GLU A 32 -21.34 -3.95 -18.27
CA GLU A 32 -21.12 -3.22 -19.52
C GLU A 32 -20.32 -4.04 -20.54
N ILE A 33 -19.20 -4.64 -20.13
CA ILE A 33 -18.39 -5.51 -20.98
C ILE A 33 -19.19 -6.74 -21.43
N GLY A 34 -20.03 -7.27 -20.54
CA GLY A 34 -20.90 -8.40 -20.85
C GLY A 34 -21.90 -8.07 -21.97
N LEU A 35 -22.46 -6.86 -21.95
CA LEU A 35 -23.35 -6.36 -23.00
C LEU A 35 -22.60 -6.08 -24.31
N LEU A 36 -21.46 -5.38 -24.25
CA LEU A 36 -20.70 -4.98 -25.45
C LEU A 36 -20.15 -6.19 -26.21
N HIS A 37 -19.59 -7.16 -25.50
CA HIS A 37 -18.94 -8.31 -26.11
C HIS A 37 -19.82 -9.57 -26.14
N SER A 38 -21.06 -9.49 -25.66
CA SER A 38 -21.97 -10.64 -25.53
C SER A 38 -21.29 -11.85 -24.86
N ALA A 39 -20.45 -11.58 -23.86
CA ALA A 39 -19.56 -12.57 -23.24
C ALA A 39 -19.80 -12.64 -21.75
N LYS A 40 -19.69 -13.85 -21.18
CA LYS A 40 -19.70 -14.02 -19.72
C LYS A 40 -18.45 -13.39 -19.11
N VAL A 41 -18.65 -12.34 -18.32
CA VAL A 41 -17.62 -11.70 -17.50
C VAL A 41 -17.67 -12.25 -16.08
N GLN A 42 -16.51 -12.44 -15.47
CA GLN A 42 -16.40 -12.97 -14.12
C GLN A 42 -15.33 -12.24 -13.33
N ILE A 43 -15.65 -11.83 -12.10
CA ILE A 43 -14.72 -11.19 -11.18
C ILE A 43 -14.14 -12.23 -10.21
N VAL A 44 -12.83 -12.20 -10.02
CA VAL A 44 -12.09 -13.11 -9.14
C VAL A 44 -11.16 -12.28 -8.24
N PRO A 45 -11.57 -11.99 -6.99
CA PRO A 45 -10.71 -11.32 -6.03
C PRO A 45 -9.70 -12.32 -5.42
N ILE A 46 -8.42 -12.00 -5.46
CA ILE A 46 -7.35 -12.73 -4.78
C ILE A 46 -6.81 -11.80 -3.68
N VAL A 47 -7.25 -12.03 -2.44
CA VAL A 47 -6.82 -11.23 -1.30
C VAL A 47 -5.89 -12.05 -0.41
N LEU A 48 -4.77 -11.44 -0.03
CA LEU A 48 -3.69 -12.03 0.74
C LEU A 48 -3.26 -11.03 1.82
N THR A 49 -2.83 -11.53 2.98
CA THR A 49 -2.21 -10.65 3.98
C THR A 49 -0.71 -10.48 3.73
N LEU A 50 -0.13 -9.44 4.33
CA LEU A 50 1.33 -9.25 4.36
C LEU A 50 2.06 -10.43 5.02
N ASP A 51 1.39 -11.16 5.90
CA ASP A 51 1.86 -12.36 6.61
C ASP A 51 1.64 -13.65 5.81
N ALA A 52 1.32 -13.55 4.51
CA ALA A 52 1.00 -14.65 3.62
C ALA A 52 -0.21 -15.51 4.05
N ILE A 53 -1.07 -15.00 4.93
CA ILE A 53 -2.33 -15.63 5.30
C ILE A 53 -3.33 -15.42 4.16
N THR A 54 -4.01 -16.49 3.76
CA THR A 54 -4.99 -16.49 2.68
C THR A 54 -6.41 -16.34 3.22
N THR A 55 -7.31 -15.74 2.44
CA THR A 55 -8.74 -15.72 2.83
C THR A 55 -9.38 -17.11 2.75
N LYS A 56 -10.55 -17.26 3.36
CA LYS A 56 -11.36 -18.50 3.28
C LYS A 56 -11.76 -18.85 1.84
N PHE A 57 -11.89 -17.87 0.97
CA PHE A 57 -12.34 -18.05 -0.41
C PHE A 57 -11.18 -18.16 -1.41
N TYR A 58 -9.95 -17.86 -0.98
CA TYR A 58 -8.74 -18.02 -1.79
C TYR A 58 -8.63 -19.41 -2.46
N PRO A 59 -8.90 -20.54 -1.77
CA PRO A 59 -8.86 -21.86 -2.42
C PRO A 59 -9.90 -22.00 -3.54
N LYS A 60 -11.11 -21.47 -3.35
CA LYS A 60 -12.20 -21.48 -4.35
C LYS A 60 -11.79 -20.72 -5.61
N TYR A 61 -11.18 -19.54 -5.45
CA TYR A 61 -10.70 -18.75 -6.58
C TYR A 61 -9.50 -19.39 -7.29
N CYS A 62 -8.57 -19.98 -6.53
CA CYS A 62 -7.47 -20.72 -7.12
C CYS A 62 -7.91 -21.96 -7.90
N GLN A 63 -8.91 -22.69 -7.41
CA GLN A 63 -9.51 -23.81 -8.13
C GLN A 63 -10.18 -23.34 -9.42
N LYS A 64 -10.89 -22.20 -9.35
CA LYS A 64 -11.55 -21.58 -10.52
C LYS A 64 -10.56 -21.16 -11.61
N LEU A 65 -9.39 -20.68 -11.20
CA LEU A 65 -8.28 -20.30 -12.08
C LEU A 65 -7.34 -21.47 -12.42
N LYS A 66 -7.57 -22.67 -11.86
CA LYS A 66 -6.72 -23.85 -12.00
C LYS A 66 -5.24 -23.56 -11.69
N LEU A 67 -4.99 -22.78 -10.64
CA LEU A 67 -3.63 -22.40 -10.25
C LEU A 67 -2.88 -23.59 -9.64
N PRO A 68 -1.71 -23.99 -10.19
CA PRO A 68 -0.85 -24.99 -9.58
C PRO A 68 -0.26 -24.46 -8.26
N ASP A 69 0.05 -25.38 -7.35
CA ASP A 69 0.55 -25.02 -6.01
C ASP A 69 1.87 -24.25 -6.05
N LYS A 70 2.70 -24.51 -7.07
CA LYS A 70 3.93 -23.75 -7.33
C LYS A 70 3.66 -22.25 -7.54
N ILE A 71 2.55 -21.89 -8.19
CA ILE A 71 2.22 -20.48 -8.42
C ILE A 71 1.67 -19.85 -7.13
N LYS A 72 0.86 -20.58 -6.37
CA LYS A 72 0.35 -20.10 -5.07
C LYS A 72 1.49 -19.78 -4.12
N SER A 73 2.44 -20.71 -3.97
CA SER A 73 3.62 -20.53 -3.12
C SER A 73 4.53 -19.43 -3.65
N TYR A 74 4.70 -19.30 -4.97
CA TYR A 74 5.45 -18.20 -5.56
C TYR A 74 4.82 -16.84 -5.18
N ILE A 75 3.52 -16.67 -5.38
CA ILE A 75 2.81 -15.42 -5.04
C ILE A 75 2.98 -15.10 -3.55
N GLN A 76 2.78 -16.09 -2.68
CA GLN A 76 2.99 -15.92 -1.23
C GLN A 76 4.43 -15.52 -0.90
N SER A 77 5.43 -16.15 -1.52
CA SER A 77 6.84 -15.85 -1.29
C SER A 77 7.22 -14.44 -1.74
N VAL A 78 6.65 -13.96 -2.84
CA VAL A 78 6.87 -12.60 -3.37
C VAL A 78 6.30 -11.57 -2.42
N ILE A 79 5.09 -11.79 -1.90
CA ILE A 79 4.45 -10.88 -0.93
C ILE A 79 5.27 -10.84 0.35
N LEU A 80 5.62 -12.00 0.91
CA LEU A 80 6.43 -12.07 2.14
C LEU A 80 7.77 -11.37 1.97
N ARG A 81 8.44 -11.56 0.83
CA ARG A 81 9.71 -10.90 0.50
C ARG A 81 9.54 -9.38 0.38
N ALA A 82 8.50 -8.91 -0.30
CA ALA A 82 8.21 -7.49 -0.45
C ALA A 82 7.92 -6.83 0.91
N THR A 83 7.16 -7.50 1.78
CA THR A 83 6.90 -7.06 3.15
C THR A 83 8.21 -6.95 3.95
N TYR A 84 9.04 -8.00 3.92
CA TYR A 84 10.32 -8.02 4.62
C TYR A 84 11.25 -6.88 4.17
N GLN A 85 11.37 -6.68 2.86
CA GLN A 85 12.17 -5.59 2.29
C GLN A 85 11.63 -4.22 2.73
N SER A 86 10.31 -4.01 2.71
CA SER A 86 9.70 -2.77 3.15
C SER A 86 9.98 -2.47 4.63
N MET A 87 9.99 -3.48 5.50
CA MET A 87 10.37 -3.33 6.91
C MET A 87 11.87 -3.05 7.09
N ASN A 88 12.72 -3.78 6.36
CA ASN A 88 14.17 -3.67 6.50
C ASN A 88 14.72 -2.33 5.96
N THR A 89 14.16 -1.81 4.86
CA THR A 89 14.56 -0.50 4.31
C THR A 89 14.21 0.64 5.27
N LYS A 90 13.08 0.55 5.98
CA LYS A 90 12.70 1.51 7.04
C LYS A 90 13.70 1.47 8.21
N TYR A 91 14.18 0.28 8.57
CA TYR A 91 15.23 0.14 9.59
C TYR A 91 16.56 0.77 9.15
N LYS A 92 16.96 0.61 7.89
CA LYS A 92 18.19 1.23 7.38
C LYS A 92 18.11 2.75 7.31
N PHE A 93 16.98 3.33 6.92
CA PHE A 93 16.79 4.80 6.89
C PHE A 93 16.56 5.43 8.27
N GLY A 94 16.12 4.63 9.25
CA GLY A 94 16.04 5.04 10.66
C GLY A 94 17.38 4.99 11.39
N LEU A 95 18.34 4.18 10.93
CA LEU A 95 19.67 4.04 11.53
C LEU A 95 20.74 4.96 10.89
N THR A 96 20.48 5.53 9.71
CA THR A 96 21.38 6.53 9.10
C THR A 96 21.35 7.90 9.76
N ASN A 97 20.53 8.10 10.79
CA ASN A 97 20.54 9.32 11.61
C ASN A 97 21.29 9.16 12.95
N SER A 98 21.98 8.03 13.18
CA SER A 98 22.79 7.83 14.38
C SER A 98 24.05 6.99 14.14
N VAL A 99 24.82 7.33 13.10
CA VAL A 99 26.23 6.95 13.01
C VAL A 99 27.05 8.21 12.74
N GLY A 100 27.71 8.68 13.81
CA GLY A 100 28.93 9.50 13.83
C GLY A 100 28.97 10.79 13.01
N LYS A 101 28.75 11.93 13.65
CA LYS A 101 29.44 13.18 13.28
C LYS A 101 30.50 13.49 14.33
N ASP A 102 31.73 13.05 14.04
CA ASP A 102 33.02 13.69 14.34
C ASP A 102 33.90 13.27 13.15
N THR A 103 34.58 14.06 12.35
CA THR A 103 34.70 15.49 12.05
C THR A 103 35.30 15.51 10.62
N THR A 104 35.30 16.67 9.94
CA THR A 104 36.17 17.02 8.79
C THR A 104 36.06 16.19 7.50
N ASP A 105 35.40 16.71 6.46
CA ASP A 105 36.11 17.47 5.41
C ASP A 105 35.17 17.90 4.27
N THR A 106 35.43 19.13 3.83
CA THR A 106 34.76 19.90 2.79
C THR A 106 34.86 19.26 1.40
N LEU A 107 33.76 19.16 0.67
CA LEU A 107 33.76 19.53 -0.76
C LEU A 107 32.37 19.95 -1.23
N CYS A 108 32.31 21.18 -1.72
CA CYS A 108 31.15 21.91 -2.21
C CYS A 108 30.90 21.61 -3.70
N VAL A 109 29.65 21.56 -4.16
CA VAL A 109 29.24 22.15 -5.46
C VAL A 109 27.79 22.64 -5.35
N ASP A 110 27.66 23.96 -5.40
CA ASP A 110 26.42 24.73 -5.49
C ASP A 110 25.75 24.62 -6.87
N THR A 111 24.44 24.85 -6.94
CA THR A 111 23.90 25.99 -7.74
C THR A 111 22.44 26.32 -7.36
N THR A 112 22.28 27.49 -6.71
CA THR A 112 21.30 28.59 -6.98
C THR A 112 19.81 28.26 -7.08
N ASP A 113 18.97 28.67 -6.11
CA ASP A 113 18.38 30.01 -5.87
C ASP A 113 16.96 30.11 -6.47
N VAL A 114 15.93 30.28 -5.62
CA VAL A 114 14.94 31.38 -5.66
C VAL A 114 14.21 31.46 -4.30
N ARG A 115 14.72 32.35 -3.46
CA ARG A 115 14.05 33.38 -2.63
C ARG A 115 12.60 33.18 -2.10
N THR A 116 12.48 33.30 -0.77
CA THR A 116 11.25 33.61 0.02
C THR A 116 10.81 35.08 -0.18
N PRO A 117 9.61 35.49 0.28
CA PRO A 117 9.62 36.27 1.53
C PRO A 117 8.47 35.95 2.51
N ARG A 118 8.88 35.96 3.78
CA ARG A 118 8.08 35.97 4.99
C ARG A 118 7.64 37.41 5.26
N ALA A 119 6.36 37.67 5.51
CA ALA A 119 5.90 38.90 6.15
C ALA A 119 5.60 38.61 7.63
N ASN A 120 6.27 39.36 8.52
CA ASN A 120 6.11 39.30 9.97
C ASN A 120 5.36 40.56 10.48
N MET A 121 4.82 40.41 11.71
CA MET A 121 4.43 41.43 12.69
C MET A 121 3.02 42.04 12.54
N SER A 122 2.24 42.28 13.60
CA SER A 122 2.65 42.66 14.97
C SER A 122 1.68 42.25 16.08
N GLN A 123 2.27 42.21 17.27
CA GLN A 123 1.79 41.97 18.64
C GLN A 123 0.50 42.69 19.09
N SER A 124 -0.18 42.11 20.08
CA SER A 124 -0.62 42.72 21.36
C SER A 124 -1.61 41.73 22.02
N GLY A 125 -1.36 41.08 23.16
CA GLY A 125 -1.15 41.68 24.47
C GLY A 125 -2.45 41.60 25.29
N ASN A 126 -2.59 40.61 26.20
CA ASN A 126 -2.93 40.82 27.63
C ASN A 126 -3.53 39.62 28.37
N LYS A 127 -2.92 39.40 29.54
CA LYS A 127 -3.49 39.14 30.88
C LYS A 127 -4.11 37.78 31.22
N ARG A 128 -3.30 37.07 32.02
CA ARG A 128 -3.65 36.20 33.16
C ARG A 128 -4.89 36.67 33.93
N GLN A 129 -5.77 35.73 34.27
CA GLN A 129 -6.40 35.68 35.60
C GLN A 129 -6.75 34.23 35.96
N ARG A 130 -6.22 33.80 37.09
CA ARG A 130 -6.55 32.62 37.91
C ARG A 130 -7.19 33.19 39.19
N LEU A 131 -7.98 32.35 39.87
CA LEU A 131 -8.80 32.54 41.07
C LEU A 131 -10.26 32.90 40.70
N GLU A 132 -11.27 32.16 41.14
CA GLU A 132 -11.42 31.30 42.34
C GLU A 132 -11.81 29.85 42.01
#